data_AF-A0A701UUY1-F1
#
_entry.id   AF-A0A701UUY1-F1
#
_cell.length_a   1.000
_cell.length_b   1.000
_cell.length_c   1.000
_cell.angle_alpha   90.00
_cell.angle_beta   90.00
_cell.angle_gamma   90.00
#
_symmetry.space_group_name_H-M   'P 1'
#
loop_
_entity.id
_entity.type
_entity.pdbx_description
1 polymer ?
#
loop_
_entity_poly.entity_id
_entity_poly.type
_entity_poly.pdbx_seq_one_letter_code
_entity_poly.pdbx_strand_id
1 'polypeptide(L)' 'MSLKGLRFTLNIDGLEETATAVVGFSLYQCHSTPFVLEVGIASDQPDLAATNFLEKNAVLTIWQGMEAQRYVSGIIN' A
#
# COMPACT_ATOMS: atom_id res chain seq x y z
N MET A 1 1.88 11.54 -19.56
CA MET A 1 1.19 10.55 -18.69
C MET A 1 -0.31 10.72 -18.86
N SER A 2 -1.09 9.63 -18.87
CA SER A 2 -2.54 9.73 -19.07
C SER A 2 -3.20 10.44 -17.89
N LEU A 3 -3.98 11.48 -18.16
CA LEU A 3 -4.74 12.26 -17.16
C LEU A 3 -5.78 11.41 -16.40
N LYS A 4 -6.02 10.15 -16.81
CA LYS A 4 -7.01 9.24 -16.23
C LYS A 4 -6.43 7.89 -15.79
N GLY A 5 -5.11 7.72 -15.79
CA GLY A 5 -4.49 6.45 -15.37
C GLY A 5 -4.74 6.16 -13.90
N LEU A 6 -5.12 4.92 -13.57
CA LEU A 6 -5.17 4.45 -12.18
C LEU A 6 -3.78 3.97 -11.75
N ARG A 7 -3.34 4.40 -10.57
CA ARG A 7 -2.10 3.94 -9.94
C ARG A 7 -2.38 3.65 -8.47
N PHE A 8 -1.62 2.69 -7.93
CA PHE A 8 -1.65 2.33 -6.52
C PHE A 8 -0.23 2.35 -5.99
N THR A 9 -0.02 2.99 -4.83
CA THR A 9 1.28 2.98 -4.14
C THR A 9 1.08 2.58 -2.69
N LEU A 10 2.06 1.89 -2.13
CA LEU A 10 2.08 1.49 -0.72
C LEU A 10 3.33 2.09 -0.09
N ASN A 11 3.15 3.05 0.81
CA ASN A 11 4.23 3.59 1.62
C ASN A 11 4.29 2.81 2.93
N ILE A 12 5.49 2.42 3.37
CA ILE A 12 5.72 1.63 4.58
C ILE A 12 6.86 2.30 5.36
N ASP A 13 6.66 2.53 6.66
CA ASP A 13 7.65 3.24 7.46
C ASP A 13 9.05 2.61 7.37
N GLY A 14 10.07 3.44 7.11
CA GLY A 14 11.45 2.97 7.00
C GLY A 14 11.74 2.08 5.79
N LEU A 15 10.87 2.09 4.76
CA LEU A 15 11.14 1.52 3.45
C LEU A 15 11.02 2.60 2.37
N GLU A 16 11.89 2.55 1.37
CA GLU A 16 11.82 3.46 0.21
C GLU A 16 10.53 3.20 -0.58
N GLU A 17 9.85 4.26 -1.05
CA GLU A 17 8.59 4.12 -1.82
C GLU A 17 8.76 3.28 -3.09
N THR A 18 9.97 3.28 -3.66
CA THR A 18 10.30 2.53 -4.87
C THR A 18 10.69 1.07 -4.61
N ALA A 19 10.86 0.66 -3.35
CA ALA A 19 11.27 -0.69 -3.01
C ALA A 19 10.16 -1.73 -3.27
N THR A 20 8.89 -1.31 -3.33
CA THR A 20 7.77 -2.22 -3.60
C THR A 20 6.78 -1.63 -4.60
N ALA A 21 6.23 -2.48 -5.46
CA ALA A 21 5.15 -2.15 -6.36
C ALA A 21 3.88 -2.92 -5.96
N VAL A 22 2.74 -2.23 -5.92
CA VAL A 22 1.44 -2.87 -5.63
C VAL A 22 0.96 -3.61 -6.87
N VAL A 23 0.77 -4.93 -6.74
CA VAL A 23 0.25 -5.80 -7.82
C VAL A 23 -1.25 -6.10 -7.69
N GLY A 24 -1.81 -5.91 -6.49
CA GLY A 24 -3.25 -6.07 -6.23
C GLY A 24 -3.58 -5.79 -4.76
N PHE A 25 -4.85 -5.55 -4.45
CA PHE A 25 -5.29 -5.39 -3.06
C PHE A 25 -6.78 -5.72 -2.90
N SER A 26 -7.18 -6.06 -1.68
CA SER A 26 -8.58 -6.21 -1.25
C SER A 26 -8.79 -5.50 0.08
N LEU A 27 -9.84 -4.68 0.16
CA LEU A 27 -10.21 -3.93 1.36
C LEU A 27 -11.58 -4.39 1.87
N TYR A 28 -11.60 -4.96 3.06
CA TYR A 28 -12.81 -5.36 3.78
C TYR A 28 -13.04 -4.40 4.95
N GLN A 29 -14.18 -3.72 4.97
CA GLN A 29 -14.49 -2.70 5.97
C GLN A 29 -15.98 -2.71 6.30
N CYS A 30 -16.29 -2.57 7.59
CA CYS A 30 -17.64 -2.47 8.13
C CYS A 30 -17.66 -1.41 9.24
N HIS A 31 -18.84 -0.83 9.50
CA HIS A 31 -18.99 0.11 10.61
C HIS A 31 -18.75 -0.60 11.95
N SER A 32 -18.06 0.09 12.86
CA SER A 32 -17.77 -0.39 14.22
C SER A 32 -16.91 -1.65 14.31
N THR A 33 -16.18 -1.99 13.25
CA THR A 33 -15.18 -3.07 13.24
C THR A 33 -13.87 -2.58 12.62
N PRO A 34 -12.71 -3.04 13.08
CA PRO A 34 -11.45 -2.81 12.36
C PRO A 34 -11.56 -3.31 10.91
N PHE A 35 -10.97 -2.57 9.98
CA PHE A 35 -10.88 -3.01 8.59
C PHE A 35 -9.75 -4.03 8.43
N VAL A 36 -9.79 -4.80 7.34
CA VAL A 36 -8.69 -5.64 6.88
C VAL A 36 -8.31 -5.19 5.48
N LEU A 37 -7.03 -4.87 5.28
CA LEU A 37 -6.46 -4.53 3.99
C LEU A 37 -5.41 -5.58 3.63
N GLU A 38 -5.67 -6.35 2.57
CA GLU A 38 -4.72 -7.27 1.97
C GLU A 38 -4.07 -6.60 0.77
N VAL A 39 -2.74 -6.56 0.70
CA VAL A 39 -2.00 -5.97 -0.41
C VAL A 39 -0.97 -6.97 -0.93
N GLY A 40 -1.06 -7.31 -2.21
CA GLY A 40 0.00 -8.01 -2.92
C GLY A 40 1.04 -7.01 -3.39
N ILE A 41 2.30 -7.27 -3.06
CA ILE A 41 3.46 -6.48 -3.50
C ILE A 41 4.44 -7.32 -4.32
N ALA A 42 5.15 -6.66 -5.22
CA ALA A 42 6.34 -7.17 -5.89
C ALA A 42 7.52 -6.25 -5.57
N SER A 43 8.72 -6.81 -5.49
CA SER A 43 9.95 -6.05 -5.30
C SER A 43 11.07 -6.66 -6.15
N ASP A 44 12.01 -5.81 -6.56
CA ASP A 44 13.28 -6.21 -7.16
C ASP A 44 14.39 -6.41 -6.11
N GLN A 45 14.13 -6.08 -4.84
CA GLN A 45 15.06 -6.26 -3.74
C GLN A 45 14.93 -7.67 -3.14
N PRO A 46 15.96 -8.53 -3.25
CA PRO A 46 15.90 -9.89 -2.72
C PRO A 46 16.03 -9.95 -1.18
N ASP A 47 16.53 -8.88 -0.55
CA ASP A 47 16.87 -8.85 0.88
C ASP A 47 15.70 -8.43 1.78
N LEU A 48 14.50 -8.27 1.23
CA LEU A 48 13.30 -7.92 1.98
C LEU A 48 12.83 -9.11 2.83
N ALA A 49 12.83 -8.93 4.15
CA ALA A 49 12.35 -9.88 5.13
C ALA A 49 11.10 -9.36 5.84
N ALA A 50 10.37 -10.25 6.52
CA ALA A 50 9.15 -9.89 7.26
C ALA A 50 9.39 -8.77 8.30
N THR A 51 10.57 -8.72 8.92
CA THR A 51 10.97 -7.66 9.87
C THR A 51 11.05 -6.27 9.26
N ASN A 52 11.16 -6.15 7.93
CA ASN A 52 11.08 -4.87 7.23
C ASN A 52 9.64 -4.33 7.17
N PHE A 53 8.63 -5.16 7.44
CA PHE A 53 7.21 -4.83 7.27
C PHE A 53 6.40 -4.88 8.57
N LEU A 54 6.62 -5.89 9.41
CA LEU A 54 5.81 -6.12 10.61
C LEU A 54 5.85 -4.93 11.58
N GLU A 55 4.70 -4.65 12.19
CA GLU A 55 4.51 -3.59 13.20
C GLU A 55 4.83 -2.17 12.71
N LYS A 56 4.85 -1.98 11.39
CA LYS A 56 5.07 -0.67 10.76
C LYS A 56 3.76 -0.07 10.27
N ASN A 57 3.68 1.27 10.30
CA ASN A 57 2.58 1.93 9.62
C ASN A 57 2.75 1.78 8.11
N ALA A 58 1.62 1.63 7.44
CA ALA A 58 1.55 1.60 6.00
C ALA A 58 0.36 2.40 5.48
N VAL A 59 0.57 3.05 4.34
CA VAL A 59 -0.46 3.85 3.65
C VAL A 59 -0.59 3.39 2.21
N LEU A 60 -1.73 2.77 1.89
CA LEU A 60 -2.13 2.54 0.51
C LEU A 60 -2.77 3.81 -0.05
N THR A 61 -2.23 4.31 -1.15
CA THR A 61 -2.81 5.45 -1.87
C THR A 61 -3.35 5.02 -3.23
N ILE A 62 -4.60 5.37 -3.48
CA ILE A 62 -5.28 5.19 -4.78
C ILE A 62 -5.21 6.52 -5.53
N TRP A 63 -4.62 6.51 -6.72
CA TRP A 63 -4.41 7.69 -7.54
C TRP A 63 -5.23 7.62 -8.83
N GLN A 64 -5.70 8.77 -9.29
CA GLN A 64 -6.17 8.95 -10.66
C GLN A 64 -5.41 10.12 -11.29
N GLY A 65 -4.60 9.84 -12.32
CA GLY A 65 -3.66 10.81 -12.85
C GLY A 65 -2.61 11.20 -11.81
N MET A 66 -2.54 12.48 -11.45
CA MET A 66 -1.64 12.99 -10.40
C MET A 66 -2.35 13.27 -9.07
N GLU A 67 -3.66 13.06 -8.99
CA GLU A 67 -4.45 13.35 -7.80
C GLU A 67 -4.68 12.08 -6.98
N ALA A 68 -4.37 12.14 -5.69
CA ALA A 68 -4.73 11.09 -4.76
C ALA A 68 -6.24 11.13 -4.48
N GLN A 69 -6.91 10.02 -4.74
CA GLN A 69 -8.36 9.87 -4.59
C GLN A 69 -8.72 9.28 -3.22
N ARG A 70 -7.85 8.43 -2.65
CA ARG A 70 -8.10 7.80 -1.36
C ARG A 70 -6.79 7.38 -0.70
N TYR A 71 -6.77 7.50 0.62
CA TYR A 71 -5.74 6.95 1.50
C TYR A 71 -6.37 5.91 2.42
N VAL A 72 -5.68 4.79 2.63
CA VAL A 72 -6.01 3.78 3.65
C VAL A 72 -4.75 3.60 4.49
N SER A 73 -4.81 4.05 5.75
CA SER A 73 -3.69 4.01 6.68
C SER A 73 -3.97 3.00 7.78
N GLY A 74 -2.96 2.18 8.11
CA GLY A 74 -3.04 1.15 9.14
C GLY A 74 -1.65 0.66 9.56
N ILE A 75 -1.64 -0.40 10.36
CA ILE A 75 -0.42 -1.09 10.80
C ILE A 75 -0.40 -2.48 10.17
N ILE A 76 0.79 -2.90 9.72
CA ILE A 76 1.03 -4.26 9.23
C ILE A 76 1.18 -5.19 10.44
N ASN A 77 0.42 -6.29 10.45
CA ASN A 77 0.41 -7.32 11.49
C ASN A 77 0.73 -8.69 10.91
#